data_AF-A0A960MWH3-F1
#
_entry.id   AF-A0A960MWH3-F1
#
_cell.length_a   1.000
_cell.length_b   1.000
_cell.length_c   1.000
_cell.angle_alpha   90.00
_cell.angle_beta   90.00
_cell.angle_gamma   90.00
#
_symmetry.space_group_name_H-M   'P 1'
#
loop_
_entity.id
_entity.type
_entity.pdbx_description
1 polymer ?
#
loop_
_entity_poly.entity_id
_entity_poly.type
_entity_poly.pdbx_seq_one_letter_code
_entity_poly.pdbx_strand_id
1 'polypeptide(L)'
;AFDEKEAMNMAERLKKAQFDFNDFLAQMKMMKKMGSMQELLSMIPGVGKQLSNLPVDDKKMKQTEAIVLSMTPKERTRPEIINGSRRKRIAAGSGTTIVQVNQLLKQFGMMRKMMKSKGKMKNMMKQFGMGGGGGGLGGFPGLR
;
A
#
# COMPACT_ATOMS: atom_id res chain seq x y z
N ALA A 1 -8.51 13.00 16.49
CA ALA A 1 -9.10 13.88 15.46
C ALA A 1 -8.32 13.89 14.12
N PHE A 2 -6.98 13.87 14.11
CA PHE A 2 -6.19 13.78 12.86
C PHE A 2 -6.35 12.44 12.11
N ASP A 3 -6.60 11.36 12.85
CA ASP A 3 -6.67 9.98 12.32
C ASP A 3 -7.89 9.73 11.43
N GLU A 4 -9.07 10.26 11.80
CA GLU A 4 -10.32 10.02 11.05
C GLU A 4 -10.32 10.65 9.66
N LYS A 5 -9.73 11.86 9.53
CA LYS A 5 -9.69 12.57 8.24
C LYS A 5 -8.69 11.92 7.29
N GLU A 6 -7.56 11.44 7.80
CA GLU A 6 -6.60 10.65 7.02
C GLU A 6 -7.18 9.28 6.64
N ALA A 7 -7.84 8.59 7.57
CA ALA A 7 -8.50 7.31 7.34
C ALA A 7 -9.63 7.43 6.29
N MET A 8 -10.45 8.47 6.34
CA MET A 8 -11.49 8.72 5.35
C MET A 8 -10.91 9.04 3.96
N ASN A 9 -9.88 9.88 3.88
CA ASN A 9 -9.19 10.17 2.62
C ASN A 9 -8.52 8.92 2.03
N MET A 10 -7.94 8.07 2.88
CA MET A 10 -7.37 6.79 2.49
C MET A 10 -8.46 5.83 1.97
N ALA A 11 -9.60 5.74 2.66
CA ALA A 11 -10.74 4.92 2.25
C ALA A 11 -11.35 5.39 0.92
N GLU A 12 -11.46 6.70 0.70
CA GLU A 12 -11.91 7.26 -0.59
C GLU A 12 -10.92 7.00 -1.73
N ARG A 13 -9.62 7.13 -1.47
CA ARG A 13 -8.58 6.85 -2.46
C ARG A 13 -8.49 5.37 -2.83
N LEU A 14 -8.66 4.49 -1.85
CA LEU A 14 -8.82 3.05 -2.06
C LEU A 14 -10.06 2.73 -2.91
N LYS A 15 -11.20 3.41 -2.64
CA LYS A 15 -12.42 3.29 -3.46
C LYS A 15 -12.22 3.78 -4.90
N LYS A 16 -11.42 4.84 -5.11
CA LYS A 16 -11.13 5.41 -6.43
C LYS A 16 -10.11 4.61 -7.25
N ALA A 17 -9.51 3.55 -6.68
CA ALA A 17 -8.55 2.67 -7.36
C ALA A 17 -7.32 3.39 -7.99
N GLN A 18 -7.04 4.61 -7.54
CA GLN A 18 -5.91 5.43 -7.99
C GLN A 18 -4.77 5.31 -6.98
N PHE A 19 -4.30 4.07 -6.77
CA PHE A 19 -3.09 3.86 -5.98
C PHE A 19 -1.87 4.25 -6.83
N ASP A 20 -1.24 5.36 -6.46
CA ASP A 20 -0.08 5.95 -7.15
C ASP A 20 1.21 5.89 -6.28
N PHE A 21 2.33 6.43 -6.77
CA PHE A 21 3.58 6.42 -6.00
C PHE A 21 3.58 7.39 -4.80
N ASN A 22 2.69 8.38 -4.77
CA ASN A 22 2.54 9.26 -3.61
C ASN A 22 1.89 8.50 -2.45
N ASP A 23 0.87 7.70 -2.75
CA ASP A 23 0.25 6.81 -1.76
C ASP A 23 1.25 5.79 -1.24
N PHE A 24 2.05 5.20 -2.15
CA PHE A 24 3.12 4.29 -1.79
C PHE A 24 4.14 4.93 -0.82
N LEU A 25 4.58 6.17 -1.08
CA LEU A 25 5.47 6.90 -0.17
C LEU A 25 4.83 7.14 1.20
N ALA A 26 3.55 7.52 1.25
CA ALA A 26 2.85 7.73 2.51
C ALA A 26 2.80 6.43 3.34
N GLN A 27 2.49 5.30 2.71
CA GLN A 27 2.47 3.99 3.35
C GLN A 27 3.86 3.54 3.82
N MET A 28 4.91 3.78 3.02
CA MET A 28 6.29 3.49 3.43
C MET A 28 6.71 4.27 4.68
N LYS A 29 6.34 5.56 4.76
CA LYS A 29 6.64 6.39 5.94
C LYS A 29 5.92 5.88 7.20
N MET A 30 4.69 5.41 7.06
CA MET A 30 3.95 4.79 8.17
C MET A 30 4.62 3.49 8.63
N MET A 31 5.02 2.61 7.70
CA MET A 31 5.74 1.38 8.04
C MET A 31 7.07 1.65 8.72
N LYS A 32 7.83 2.64 8.27
CA LYS A 32 9.10 3.05 8.89
C LYS A 32 8.90 3.49 10.34
N LYS A 33 7.85 4.27 10.64
CA LYS A 33 7.49 4.67 12.01
C LYS A 33 7.13 3.46 12.89
N MET A 34 6.41 2.48 12.34
CA MET A 34 6.09 1.25 13.07
C MET A 34 7.33 0.38 13.32
N GLY A 35 8.25 0.27 12.37
CA GLY A 35 9.53 -0.43 12.55
C GLY A 35 10.37 0.19 13.66
N SER A 36 10.52 1.51 13.68
CA SER A 36 11.20 2.20 14.80
C SER A 36 10.48 2.01 16.14
N MET A 37 9.16 1.90 16.12
CA MET A 37 8.39 1.61 17.33
C MET A 37 8.59 0.17 17.82
N GLN A 38 8.71 -0.81 16.91
CA GLN A 38 9.05 -2.19 17.27
C GLN A 38 10.45 -2.29 17.89
N GLU A 39 11.43 -1.56 17.38
CA GLU A 39 12.78 -1.49 17.96
C GLU A 39 12.73 -0.91 19.38
N LEU A 40 12.01 0.21 19.57
CA LEU A 40 11.79 0.81 20.89
C LEU A 40 11.07 -0.15 21.86
N LEU A 41 10.01 -0.82 21.41
CA LEU A 41 9.28 -1.79 22.24
C LEU A 41 10.11 -3.04 22.57
N SER A 42 11.04 -3.42 21.69
CA SER A 42 11.97 -4.53 21.92
C SER A 42 13.06 -4.19 22.95
N MET A 43 13.33 -2.90 23.16
CA MET A 43 14.24 -2.41 24.21
C MET A 43 13.58 -2.34 25.60
N ILE A 44 12.25 -2.45 25.71
CA ILE A 44 11.53 -2.46 26.98
C ILE A 44 11.43 -3.91 27.50
N PRO A 45 12.06 -4.26 28.65
CA PRO A 45 11.97 -5.59 29.23
C PRO A 45 10.51 -5.97 29.52
N GLY A 46 10.07 -7.14 29.06
CA GLY A 46 8.74 -7.68 29.36
C GLY A 46 7.66 -7.50 28.29
N VAL A 47 7.91 -6.78 27.18
CA VAL A 47 6.88 -6.51 26.14
C VAL A 47 7.22 -7.11 24.75
N GLY A 48 8.46 -7.56 24.52
CA GLY A 48 9.01 -7.78 23.16
C GLY A 48 8.69 -9.10 22.41
N LYS A 49 7.90 -10.04 22.95
CA LYS A 49 7.85 -11.41 22.38
C LYS A 49 6.77 -11.72 21.34
N GLN A 50 5.76 -10.88 21.12
CA GLN A 50 4.61 -11.24 20.27
C GLN A 50 4.42 -10.42 18.97
N LEU A 51 5.26 -9.43 18.67
CA LEU A 51 5.09 -8.56 17.48
C LEU A 51 6.26 -8.59 16.49
N SER A 52 7.25 -9.45 16.74
CA SER A 52 8.60 -9.39 16.17
C SER A 52 8.83 -10.42 15.07
N ASN A 53 8.15 -10.34 13.92
CA ASN A 53 8.38 -11.33 12.83
C ASN A 53 8.31 -10.77 11.40
N LEU A 54 8.65 -9.50 11.18
CA LEU A 54 8.96 -9.03 9.83
C LEU A 54 10.26 -8.21 9.87
N PRO A 55 11.41 -8.77 9.43
CA PRO A 55 12.62 -7.99 9.26
C PRO A 55 12.39 -6.97 8.14
N VAL A 56 12.08 -5.74 8.52
CA VAL A 56 12.01 -4.62 7.58
C VAL A 56 13.45 -4.27 7.18
N ASP A 57 13.79 -4.53 5.91
CA ASP A 57 15.10 -4.15 5.36
C ASP A 57 15.13 -2.64 5.12
N ASP A 58 15.55 -1.90 6.14
CA ASP A 58 15.65 -0.44 6.15
C ASP A 58 16.48 0.10 4.98
N LYS A 59 17.52 -0.63 4.56
CA LYS A 59 18.39 -0.22 3.46
C LYS A 59 17.62 -0.26 2.14
N LYS A 60 16.87 -1.33 1.88
CA LYS A 60 16.00 -1.43 0.69
C LYS A 60 14.87 -0.41 0.71
N MET A 61 14.33 -0.11 1.90
CA MET A 61 13.31 0.92 2.07
C MET A 61 13.84 2.31 1.71
N LYS A 62 15.03 2.69 2.23
CA LYS A 62 15.70 3.95 1.88
C LYS A 62 16.00 4.05 0.38
N GLN A 63 16.49 2.98 -0.24
CA GLN A 63 16.75 2.96 -1.69
C GLN A 63 15.46 3.15 -2.49
N THR A 64 14.38 2.47 -2.10
CA THR A 64 13.07 2.60 -2.74
C THR A 64 12.53 4.02 -2.60
N GLU A 65 12.63 4.61 -1.41
CA GLU A 65 12.25 6.00 -1.16
C GLU A 65 13.04 6.96 -2.05
N ALA A 66 14.36 6.80 -2.16
CA ALA A 66 15.21 7.62 -3.03
C ALA A 66 14.81 7.53 -4.51
N ILE A 67 14.48 6.33 -5.01
CA ILE A 67 14.00 6.13 -6.39
C ILE A 67 12.71 6.92 -6.63
N VAL A 68 11.73 6.81 -5.74
CA VAL A 68 10.43 7.47 -5.91
C VAL A 68 10.55 8.99 -5.75
N LEU A 69 11.39 9.46 -4.83
CA LEU A 69 11.67 10.88 -4.66
C LEU A 69 12.36 11.50 -5.90
N SER A 70 13.11 10.72 -6.66
CA SER A 70 13.75 11.14 -7.93
C SER A 70 12.80 11.20 -9.13
N MET A 71 11.54 10.78 -8.96
CA MET A 71 10.49 10.94 -9.97
C MET A 71 9.88 12.34 -9.89
N THR A 72 9.45 12.86 -11.04
CA THR A 72 8.61 14.05 -11.13
C THR A 72 7.18 13.76 -10.65
N PRO A 73 6.39 14.78 -10.23
CA PRO A 73 5.00 14.58 -9.81
C PRO A 73 4.13 13.85 -10.86
N LYS A 74 4.34 14.15 -12.15
CA LYS A 74 3.63 13.49 -13.25
C LYS A 74 3.97 12.00 -13.35
N GLU A 75 5.23 11.63 -13.11
CA GLU A 75 5.66 10.23 -13.15
C GLU A 75 5.14 9.46 -11.93
N ARG A 76 5.01 10.12 -10.76
CA ARG A 76 4.46 9.49 -9.55
C ARG A 76 2.98 9.16 -9.69
N THR A 77 2.21 10.07 -10.28
CA THR A 77 0.76 9.87 -10.52
C THR A 77 0.51 8.93 -11.69
N ARG A 78 1.38 8.94 -12.71
CA ARG A 78 1.25 8.15 -13.94
C ARG A 78 2.50 7.34 -14.25
N PRO A 79 2.74 6.21 -13.56
CA PRO A 79 3.92 5.37 -13.77
C PRO A 79 4.09 4.86 -15.21
N GLU A 80 3.01 4.78 -15.98
CA GLU A 80 3.03 4.32 -17.37
C GLU A 80 3.84 5.22 -18.32
N ILE A 81 4.08 6.48 -17.96
CA ILE A 81 4.87 7.41 -18.80
C ILE A 81 6.38 7.19 -18.66
N ILE A 82 6.82 6.32 -17.74
CA ILE A 82 8.23 6.09 -17.39
C ILE A 82 8.91 5.20 -18.45
N ASN A 83 9.34 5.83 -19.52
CA ASN A 83 10.13 5.21 -20.59
C ASN A 83 11.63 5.03 -20.20
N GLY A 84 12.44 4.46 -21.09
CA GLY A 84 13.85 4.16 -20.82
C GLY A 84 14.70 5.39 -20.45
N SER A 85 14.48 6.52 -21.13
CA SER A 85 15.19 7.78 -20.83
C SER A 85 14.88 8.28 -19.41
N ARG A 86 13.60 8.25 -19.02
CA ARG A 86 13.17 8.62 -17.65
C ARG A 86 13.77 7.67 -16.61
N ARG A 87 13.82 6.36 -16.89
CA ARG A 87 14.44 5.37 -15.97
C ARG A 87 15.92 5.66 -15.75
N LYS A 88 16.66 6.01 -16.79
CA LYS A 88 18.08 6.40 -16.68
C LYS A 88 18.25 7.64 -15.80
N ARG A 89 17.42 8.67 -15.99
CA ARG A 89 17.43 9.89 -15.17
C ARG A 89 17.09 9.60 -13.71
N ILE A 90 16.04 8.82 -13.46
CA ILE A 90 15.61 8.44 -12.10
C ILE A 90 16.74 7.68 -11.40
N ALA A 91 17.32 6.67 -12.07
CA ALA A 91 18.42 5.87 -11.54
C ALA A 91 19.62 6.73 -11.11
N ALA A 92 20.04 7.66 -11.98
CA ALA A 92 21.10 8.61 -11.68
C ALA A 92 20.75 9.53 -10.51
N GLY A 93 19.53 10.08 -10.47
CA GLY A 93 19.07 10.98 -9.42
C GLY A 93 18.93 10.32 -8.05
N SER A 94 18.66 9.01 -8.00
CA SER A 94 18.51 8.26 -6.75
C SER A 94 19.77 7.52 -6.31
N GLY A 95 20.87 7.58 -7.08
CA GLY A 95 22.08 6.80 -6.80
C GLY A 95 21.86 5.28 -6.92
N THR A 96 20.98 4.86 -7.84
CA THR A 96 20.63 3.44 -8.05
C THR A 96 20.83 3.02 -9.50
N THR A 97 20.65 1.73 -9.79
CA THR A 97 20.75 1.18 -11.14
C THR A 97 19.39 1.20 -11.85
N ILE A 98 19.43 1.19 -13.19
CA ILE A 98 18.23 1.06 -14.02
C ILE A 98 17.47 -0.25 -13.70
N VAL A 99 18.19 -1.32 -13.33
CA VAL A 99 17.60 -2.60 -12.94
C VAL A 99 16.75 -2.45 -11.68
N GLN A 100 17.24 -1.74 -10.67
CA GLN A 100 16.47 -1.47 -9.44
C GLN A 100 15.21 -0.65 -9.73
N VAL A 101 15.30 0.36 -10.59
CA VAL A 101 14.13 1.14 -11.03
C VAL A 101 13.11 0.24 -11.75
N ASN A 102 13.56 -0.62 -12.66
CA ASN A 102 12.69 -1.58 -13.36
C ASN A 102 11.99 -2.54 -12.39
N GLN A 103 12.72 -3.04 -11.39
CA GLN A 103 12.19 -3.95 -10.39
C GLN A 103 11.09 -3.27 -9.56
N LEU A 104 11.32 -2.03 -9.14
CA LEU A 104 10.31 -1.24 -8.42
C LEU A 104 9.05 -1.02 -9.28
N LEU A 105 9.21 -0.63 -10.55
CA LEU A 105 8.07 -0.43 -11.45
C LEU A 105 7.25 -1.71 -11.64
N LYS A 106 7.91 -2.87 -11.75
CA LYS A 106 7.23 -4.19 -11.83
C LYS A 106 6.47 -4.51 -10.54
N GLN A 107 7.12 -4.37 -9.38
CA GLN A 107 6.51 -4.61 -8.07
C GLN A 107 5.30 -3.70 -7.84
N PHE A 108 5.45 -2.42 -8.15
CA PHE A 108 4.37 -1.45 -8.08
C PHE A 108 3.21 -1.80 -9.03
N GLY A 109 3.52 -2.20 -10.26
CA GLY A 109 2.52 -2.65 -11.23
C GLY A 109 1.69 -3.86 -10.74
N MET A 110 2.35 -4.84 -10.13
CA MET A 110 1.68 -6.00 -9.52
C MET A 110 0.79 -5.59 -8.34
N MET A 111 1.30 -4.73 -7.45
CA MET A 111 0.52 -4.21 -6.32
C MET A 111 -0.70 -3.41 -6.79
N ARG A 112 -0.55 -2.55 -7.80
CA ARG A 112 -1.65 -1.81 -8.42
C ARG A 112 -2.72 -2.74 -9.00
N LYS A 113 -2.30 -3.85 -9.63
CA LYS A 113 -3.22 -4.88 -10.15
C LYS A 113 -3.99 -5.57 -9.02
N MET A 114 -3.31 -5.92 -7.94
CA MET A 114 -3.96 -6.52 -6.76
C MET A 114 -4.96 -5.56 -6.09
N MET A 115 -4.60 -4.29 -5.91
CA MET A 115 -5.51 -3.27 -5.33
C MET A 115 -6.76 -3.07 -6.19
N LYS A 116 -6.60 -3.02 -7.53
CA LYS A 116 -7.73 -2.98 -8.46
C LYS A 116 -8.61 -4.23 -8.38
N SER A 117 -8.01 -5.41 -8.18
CA SER A 117 -8.74 -6.68 -8.05
C SER A 117 -9.57 -6.76 -6.76
N LYS A 118 -9.02 -6.30 -5.62
CA LYS A 118 -9.76 -6.24 -4.34
C LYS A 118 -11.00 -5.34 -4.43
N GLY A 119 -10.94 -4.23 -5.17
CA GLY A 119 -12.10 -3.38 -5.44
C GLY A 119 -13.21 -4.11 -6.22
N LYS A 120 -12.83 -4.94 -7.20
CA LYS A 120 -13.77 -5.77 -7.96
C LYS A 120 -14.39 -6.87 -7.11
N MET A 121 -13.60 -7.53 -6.26
CA MET A 121 -14.11 -8.59 -5.38
C MET A 121 -15.09 -8.06 -4.33
N LYS A 122 -14.81 -6.90 -3.72
CA LYS A 122 -15.74 -6.24 -2.80
C LYS A 122 -17.06 -5.84 -3.49
N ASN A 123 -16.99 -5.34 -4.73
CA ASN A 123 -18.19 -5.01 -5.49
C ASN A 123 -18.98 -6.26 -5.90
N MET A 124 -18.30 -7.34 -6.29
CA MET A 124 -18.92 -8.62 -6.62
C MET A 124 -19.60 -9.26 -5.40
N MET A 125 -18.95 -9.24 -4.24
CA MET A 125 -19.51 -9.77 -2.98
C MET A 125 -20.70 -8.94 -2.47
N LYS A 126 -20.69 -7.62 -2.71
CA LYS A 126 -21.84 -6.74 -2.45
C LYS A 126 -22.99 -6.98 -3.44
N GLN A 127 -22.67 -7.29 -4.70
CA GLN A 127 -23.64 -7.60 -5.75
C GLN A 127 -24.27 -9.00 -5.59
N PHE A 128 -23.52 -9.96 -5.04
CA PHE A 128 -23.98 -11.31 -4.72
C PHE A 128 -24.53 -11.47 -3.28
N GLY A 129 -24.72 -10.37 -2.54
CA GLY A 129 -25.39 -10.40 -1.23
C GLY A 129 -24.64 -11.12 -0.10
N MET A 130 -23.39 -11.54 -0.31
CA MET A 130 -22.61 -12.33 0.66
C MET A 130 -21.76 -11.51 1.63
N GLY A 131 -21.91 -10.19 1.66
CA GLY A 131 -21.10 -9.27 2.45
C GLY A 131 -21.84 -8.63 3.63
N GLY A 132 -22.25 -9.42 4.62
CA GLY A 132 -22.82 -8.93 5.87
C GLY A 132 -23.44 -10.04 6.70
N GLY A 133 -22.66 -10.65 7.60
CA GLY A 133 -23.19 -11.59 8.58
C GLY A 133 -23.87 -10.87 9.74
N GLY A 134 -25.04 -11.40 10.15
CA GLY A 134 -25.55 -11.28 11.52
C GLY A 134 -26.93 -10.63 11.66
N GLY A 135 -27.98 -11.46 11.76
CA GLY A 135 -29.24 -11.06 12.38
C GLY A 135 -30.49 -11.61 11.68
N GLY A 136 -31.09 -12.66 12.25
CA GLY A 136 -32.47 -13.03 11.94
C GLY A 136 -32.70 -14.46 11.44
N LEU A 137 -32.46 -15.45 12.31
CA LEU A 137 -33.45 -16.52 12.45
C LEU A 137 -34.77 -15.83 12.82
N GLY A 138 -35.69 -15.73 11.87
CA GLY A 138 -36.90 -14.92 12.04
C GLY A 138 -37.96 -15.21 11.00
N GLY A 139 -38.60 -16.39 11.13
CA GLY A 139 -40.04 -16.52 10.98
C GLY A 139 -40.69 -16.43 9.59
N PHE A 140 -41.16 -17.60 9.14
CA PHE A 140 -42.47 -17.86 8.49
C PHE A 140 -42.74 -17.34 7.06
N PRO A 141 -43.78 -17.85 6.35
CA PRO A 141 -44.62 -19.03 6.61
C PRO A 141 -44.70 -20.01 5.40
N GLY A 142 -45.01 -21.28 5.68
CA GLY A 142 -45.53 -22.17 4.64
C GLY A 142 -46.92 -21.71 4.17
N LEU A 143 -47.25 -22.01 2.91
CA LEU A 143 -48.61 -22.30 2.45
C LEU A 143 -48.55 -22.80 0.99
N ARG A 144 -48.87 -24.09 0.86
CA ARG A 144 -49.44 -24.80 -0.31
C ARG A 144 -48.59 -24.98 -1.56
#